data_AF-G5K773-F1
#
_entry.id   AF-G5K773-F1
#
_cell.length_a   1.000
_cell.length_b   1.000
_cell.length_c   1.000
_cell.angle_alpha   90.00
_cell.angle_beta   90.00
_cell.angle_gamma   90.00
#
_symmetry.space_group_name_H-M   'P 1'
#
loop_
_entity.id
_entity.type
_entity.pdbx_description
1 polymer ?
#
loop_
_entity_poly.entity_id
_entity_poly.type
_entity_poly.pdbx_seq_one_letter_code
_entity_poly.pdbx_strand_id
1 'polypeptide(L)' 'MLNNREAGNEIKITCKLEVEEGSGRLLFVSASKEPEELLVNTGECIETLELPAGGNYIYFEGKDLTGKLELKSE' A
#
# COMPACT_ATOMS: atom_id res chain seq x y z
N MET A 1 11.73 -19.58 15.48
CA MET A 1 12.18 -19.90 14.12
C MET A 1 12.00 -18.64 13.30
N LEU A 2 13.07 -18.13 12.69
CA LEU A 2 12.98 -16.99 11.78
C LEU A 2 12.51 -17.53 10.43
N ASN A 3 11.32 -17.14 10.00
CA ASN A 3 10.80 -17.49 8.67
C ASN A 3 11.56 -16.65 7.63
N ASN A 4 12.75 -17.11 7.25
CA ASN A 4 13.50 -16.53 6.16
C ASN A 4 12.89 -17.04 4.85
N ARG A 5 12.13 -16.20 4.13
CA ARG A 5 11.68 -16.53 2.78
C ARG A 5 12.86 -16.23 1.84
N GLU A 6 13.39 -17.24 1.14
CA GLU A 6 14.52 -17.06 0.20
C GLU A 6 14.17 -16.19 -1.02
N ALA A 7 12.88 -16.02 -1.31
CA ALA A 7 12.35 -15.06 -2.27
C ALA A 7 10.98 -14.55 -1.76
N GLY A 8 10.71 -13.24 -1.87
CA GLY A 8 9.43 -12.64 -1.43
C GLY A 8 9.46 -11.92 -0.08
N ASN A 9 10.60 -11.33 0.28
CA ASN A 9 10.70 -10.37 1.40
C ASN A 9 10.44 -8.93 0.94
N GLU A 10 10.16 -8.72 -0.34
CA GLU A 10 9.85 -7.40 -0.90
C GLU A 10 8.73 -7.55 -1.95
N ILE A 11 7.95 -6.49 -2.12
CA ILE A 11 6.96 -6.35 -3.20
C ILE A 11 7.12 -4.97 -3.82
N LYS A 12 7.14 -4.91 -5.15
CA LYS A 12 7.10 -3.62 -5.83
C LYS A 12 5.67 -3.27 -6.13
N ILE A 13 5.26 -2.06 -5.80
CA ILE A 13 3.94 -1.54 -6.12
C ILE A 13 4.04 -0.30 -7.01
N THR A 14 3.03 -0.11 -7.83
CA THR A 14 2.77 1.18 -8.50
C THR A 14 1.32 1.53 -8.27
N CYS A 15 1.07 2.76 -7.83
CA CYS A 15 -0.27 3.26 -7.58
C CYS A 15 -0.52 4.59 -8.27
N LYS A 16 -1.78 4.80 -8.66
CA LYS A 16 -2.31 6.10 -9.11
C LYS A 16 -3.69 6.29 -8.51
N LEU A 17 -3.86 7.34 -7.73
CA LEU A 17 -5.14 7.76 -7.20
C LEU A 17 -5.57 9.05 -7.88
N GLU A 18 -6.77 9.07 -8.43
CA GLU A 18 -7.45 10.23 -8.96
C GLU A 18 -8.72 10.44 -8.13
N VAL A 19 -8.73 11.47 -7.28
CA VAL A 19 -9.88 11.86 -6.47
C VAL A 19 -10.64 12.98 -7.17
N GLU A 20 -11.92 12.76 -7.45
CA GLU A 20 -12.84 13.78 -7.96
C GLU A 20 -13.64 14.42 -6.81
N GLU A 21 -14.13 13.61 -5.86
CA GLU A 21 -14.79 14.06 -4.64
C GLU A 21 -14.37 13.20 -3.43
N GLY A 22 -14.46 13.76 -2.23
CA GLY A 22 -14.11 13.07 -0.99
C GLY A 22 -12.60 12.99 -0.76
N SER A 23 -12.13 11.89 -0.19
CA SER A 23 -10.71 11.65 0.11
C SER A 23 -10.37 10.17 0.03
N GLY A 24 -9.09 9.87 -0.20
CA GLY A 24 -8.57 8.51 -0.18
C GLY A 24 -7.15 8.48 0.36
N ARG A 25 -6.80 7.40 1.07
CA ARG A 25 -5.43 7.14 1.55
C ARG A 25 -5.06 5.69 1.36
N LEU A 26 -3.84 5.46 0.88
CA LEU A 26 -3.23 4.15 0.71
C LEU A 26 -2.15 3.96 1.79
N LEU A 27 -2.20 2.83 2.49
CA LEU A 27 -1.32 2.50 3.59
C LEU A 27 -0.69 1.12 3.36
N PHE A 28 0.56 0.95 3.77
CA PHE A 28 1.15 -0.36 4.03
C PHE A 28 0.99 -0.69 5.51
N VAL A 29 0.38 -1.84 5.80
CA VAL A 29 0.15 -2.31 7.18
C VAL A 29 0.85 -3.64 7.38
N SER A 30 1.71 -3.71 8.39
CA SER A 30 2.36 -4.95 8.81
C SER A 30 1.98 -5.30 10.24
N ALA A 31 1.89 -6.58 10.56
CA ALA A 31 1.73 -7.04 11.94
C ALA A 31 2.93 -6.70 12.85
N SER A 32 4.07 -6.32 12.25
CA SER A 32 5.34 -6.13 12.96
C SER A 32 5.85 -4.68 12.97
N LYS A 33 5.17 -3.77 12.27
CA LYS A 33 5.53 -2.35 12.13
C LYS A 33 4.27 -1.50 12.19
N GLU A 34 4.41 -0.23 12.56
CA GLU A 34 3.31 0.74 12.46
C GLU A 34 2.88 0.92 10.99
N PRO A 35 1.60 1.24 10.71
CA PRO A 35 1.14 1.56 9.37
C PRO A 35 1.94 2.70 8.73
N GLU A 36 2.34 2.51 7.49
CA GLU A 36 3.05 3.50 6.67
C GLU A 36 2.10 4.06 5.62
N GLU A 37 2.05 5.38 5.48
CA GLU A 37 1.21 6.05 4.48
C GLU A 37 1.97 6.16 3.16
N LEU A 38 1.42 5.57 2.11
CA LEU A 38 2.04 5.49 0.79
C LEU A 38 1.56 6.61 -0.15
N LEU A 39 0.27 6.96 -0.06
CA LEU A 39 -0.33 8.01 -0.88
C LEU A 39 -1.59 8.57 -0.22
N VAL A 40 -1.81 9.88 -0.33
CA VAL A 40 -3.03 10.56 0.13
C VAL A 40 -3.59 11.44 -0.98
N ASN A 41 -4.90 11.35 -1.18
CA ASN A 41 -5.65 12.03 -2.23
C ASN A 41 -5.04 11.78 -3.61
N THR A 42 -5.22 12.71 -4.55
CA THR A 42 -4.73 12.53 -5.91
C THR A 42 -3.21 12.49 -5.97
N GLY A 43 -2.66 11.46 -6.62
CA GLY A 43 -1.22 11.34 -6.87
C GLY A 43 -0.82 9.97 -7.37
N GLU A 44 0.48 9.73 -7.43
CA GLU A 44 1.10 8.50 -7.91
C GLU A 44 2.20 8.05 -6.94
N CYS A 45 2.40 6.74 -6.82
CA CYS A 45 3.50 6.15 -6.04
C CYS A 45 4.15 4.99 -6.80
N ILE A 46 5.47 4.82 -6.62
CA ILE A 46 6.21 3.62 -7.03
C ILE A 46 7.12 3.26 -5.86
N GLU A 47 6.81 2.17 -5.17
CA GLU A 47 7.50 1.77 -3.95
C GLU A 47 7.94 0.32 -4.01
N THR A 48 9.08 0.01 -3.40
CA THR A 48 9.49 -1.36 -3.07
C THR A 48 9.35 -1.53 -1.58
N LEU A 49 8.36 -2.31 -1.14
CA LEU A 49 8.01 -2.48 0.26
C LEU A 49 8.63 -3.77 0.79
N GLU A 50 9.36 -3.67 1.90
CA GLU A 50 9.77 -4.85 2.66
C GLU A 50 8.55 -5.52 3.30
N LEU A 51 8.51 -6.85 3.20
CA LEU A 51 7.52 -7.74 3.78
C LEU A 51 8.10 -8.43 5.00
N PRO A 52 8.10 -7.79 6.18
CA PRO A 52 8.58 -8.41 7.41
C PRO A 52 7.69 -9.59 7.82
N ALA A 53 8.12 -10.34 8.84
CA ALA A 53 7.41 -11.51 9.33
C ALA A 53 5.98 -11.18 9.77
N GLY A 54 5.04 -12.07 9.43
CA GLY A 54 3.62 -11.91 9.73
C GLY A 54 2.80 -11.55 8.48
N GLY A 55 1.56 -11.12 8.71
CA GLY A 55 0.68 -10.61 7.66
C GLY A 55 1.08 -9.20 7.26
N ASN A 56 1.07 -8.93 5.96
CA ASN A 56 1.34 -7.62 5.38
C ASN A 56 0.21 -7.29 4.38
N TYR A 57 -0.26 -6.05 4.39
CA TYR A 57 -1.43 -5.62 3.63
C TYR A 57 -1.19 -4.27 2.98
N ILE A 58 -1.62 -4.13 1.74
CA ILE A 58 -1.91 -2.82 1.16
C ILE A 58 -3.35 -2.49 1.51
N TYR A 59 -3.55 -1.47 2.33
CA TYR A 59 -4.84 -1.05 2.84
C TYR A 59 -5.24 0.28 2.22
N PHE A 60 -6.43 0.35 1.65
CA PHE A 60 -7.00 1.58 1.11
C PHE A 60 -8.21 2.00 1.95
N GLU A 61 -8.24 3.27 2.35
CA GLU A 61 -9.39 3.89 2.98
C GLU A 61 -9.87 5.06 2.11
N GLY A 62 -11.12 4.99 1.66
CA GLY A 62 -11.80 6.08 0.97
C GLY A 62 -12.97 6.59 1.81
N LYS A 63 -13.09 7.91 1.94
CA LYS A 63 -14.23 8.56 2.60
C LYS A 63 -14.96 9.44 1.60
N ASP A 64 -16.23 9.13 1.38
CA ASP A 64 -17.12 9.81 0.42
C ASP A 64 -16.46 9.95 -0.96
N LEU A 65 -15.65 8.95 -1.34
CA LEU A 65 -14.77 9.01 -2.49
C LEU A 65 -15.53 8.78 -3.79
N THR A 66 -15.42 9.73 -4.71
CA THR A 66 -15.64 9.53 -6.15
C THR A 66 -14.30 9.70 -6.85
N GLY A 67 -13.94 8.76 -7.74
CA GLY A 67 -12.65 8.76 -8.42
C GLY A 67 -12.17 7.35 -8.79
N LYS A 68 -10.87 7.20 -8.97
CA LYS A 68 -10.22 5.96 -9.43
C LYS A 68 -8.91 5.69 -8.70
N LEU A 69 -8.74 4.47 -8.20
CA LEU A 69 -7.46 3.94 -7.75
C LEU A 69 -7.00 2.85 -8.72
N GLU A 70 -5.83 3.03 -9.30
CA GLU A 70 -5.06 1.95 -9.94
C GLU A 70 -3.97 1.49 -8.99
N LEU A 71 -3.89 0.18 -8.73
CA LEU A 71 -2.84 -0.43 -7.93
C LEU A 71 -2.32 -1.67 -8.68
N LYS A 72 -1.01 -1.74 -8.85
CA LYS A 72 -0.31 -2.87 -9.47
C LYS A 72 0.78 -3.36 -8.53
N SER A 73 0.97 -4.68 -8.49
CA SER A 73 2.05 -5.34 -7.77
C SER A 73 2.86 -6.20 -8.73
N GLU A 74 4.18 -6.15 -8.60
CA GLU A 74 5.15 -6.94 -9.36
C GLU A 74 5.99 -7.81 -8.43
#